data_AF-A0A661IYS9-F1
#
_entry.id   AF-A0A661IYS9-F1
#
_cell.length_a   1.000
_cell.length_b   1.000
_cell.length_c   1.000
_cell.angle_alpha   90.00
_cell.angle_beta   90.00
_cell.angle_gamma   90.00
#
_symmetry.space_group_name_H-M   'P 1'
#
loop_
_entity.id
_entity.type
_entity.pdbx_description
1 polymer ?
#
loop_
_entity_poly.entity_id
_entity_poly.type
_entity_poly.pdbx_seq_one_letter_code
_entity_poly.pdbx_strand_id
1 'polypeptide(L)'
;RGLEEMYRVLKPGGKAVILEFGRPKNPLFAPLYRLYLSRFLPAIGRLLTGDPITYRYLHDSIMAFPSKDEVLGQMQEVGFYELSARDLTLGVCVLYEGWKP
;
A
#
# COMPACT_ATOMS: atom_id res chain seq x y z
N ARG A 1 2.16 -14.89 4.56
CA ARG A 1 0.87 -15.39 5.11
C ARG A 1 -0.37 -14.78 4.47
N GLY A 2 -0.59 -13.45 4.46
CA GLY A 2 -1.81 -12.87 3.87
C GLY A 2 -1.98 -13.18 2.37
N LEU A 3 -0.93 -12.97 1.58
CA LEU A 3 -0.90 -13.31 0.15
C LEU A 3 -1.07 -14.82 -0.12
N GLU A 4 -0.46 -15.67 0.70
CA GLU A 4 -0.61 -17.13 0.62
C GLU A 4 -2.08 -17.56 0.81
N GLU A 5 -2.78 -16.96 1.78
CA GLU A 5 -4.19 -17.27 2.01
C GLU A 5 -5.08 -16.76 0.89
N MET A 6 -4.81 -15.56 0.36
CA MET A 6 -5.50 -15.06 -0.85
C MET A 6 -5.31 -16.02 -2.04
N TYR A 7 -4.08 -16.49 -2.26
CA TYR A 7 -3.77 -17.46 -3.31
C TYR A 7 -4.47 -18.80 -3.07
N ARG A 8 -4.48 -19.31 -1.84
CA ARG A 8 -5.11 -20.59 -1.48
C ARG A 8 -6.61 -20.60 -1.81
N VAL A 9 -7.32 -19.51 -1.48
CA VAL A 9 -8.78 -19.44 -1.66
C VAL A 9 -9.22 -19.09 -3.09
N LEU A 10 -8.34 -18.52 -3.91
CA LEU A 10 -8.64 -18.27 -5.32
C LEU A 10 -8.81 -19.59 -6.09
N LYS A 11 -9.75 -19.60 -7.04
CA LYS A 11 -9.86 -20.68 -8.04
C LYS A 11 -8.74 -20.55 -9.08
N PRO A 12 -8.37 -21.64 -9.77
CA PRO A 12 -7.55 -21.55 -10.97
C PRO A 12 -8.14 -20.55 -11.97
N GLY A 13 -7.29 -19.73 -12.60
CA GLY A 13 -7.68 -18.59 -13.42
C GLY A 13 -8.26 -17.38 -12.64
N GLY A 14 -8.26 -17.41 -11.31
CA GLY A 14 -8.74 -16.32 -10.47
C GLY A 14 -7.74 -15.17 -10.37
N LYS A 15 -8.24 -13.93 -10.24
CA LYS A 15 -7.42 -12.72 -10.12
C LYS A 15 -7.45 -12.16 -8.70
N ALA A 16 -6.28 -11.90 -8.13
CA ALA A 16 -6.11 -11.06 -6.94
C ALA A 16 -5.97 -9.60 -7.38
N VAL A 17 -6.70 -8.71 -6.70
CA VAL A 17 -6.59 -7.26 -6.87
C VAL A 17 -6.49 -6.63 -5.47
N ILE A 18 -5.38 -5.94 -5.20
CA ILE A 18 -5.06 -5.37 -3.89
C ILE A 18 -4.87 -3.87 -4.08
N LEU A 19 -5.62 -3.05 -3.35
CA LEU A 19 -5.45 -1.61 -3.30
C LEU A 19 -4.85 -1.25 -1.95
N GLU A 20 -3.66 -0.67 -1.94
CA GLU A 20 -2.98 -0.31 -0.70
C GLU A 20 -2.19 1.00 -0.85
N PHE A 21 -1.79 1.60 0.27
CA PHE A 21 -0.96 2.79 0.24
C PHE A 21 0.41 2.53 -0.40
N GLY A 22 0.87 3.50 -1.16
CA GLY A 22 2.16 3.52 -1.82
C GLY A 22 3.10 4.55 -1.23
N ARG A 23 4.29 4.62 -1.81
CA ARG A 23 5.24 5.70 -1.59
C ARG A 23 5.44 6.43 -2.91
N PRO A 24 4.95 7.67 -3.05
CA PRO A 24 5.20 8.45 -4.25
C PRO A 24 6.70 8.51 -4.55
N LYS A 25 7.07 8.18 -5.80
CA LYS A 25 8.47 8.26 -6.28
C LYS A 25 8.78 9.62 -6.95
N ASN A 26 7.76 10.42 -7.26
CA ASN A 26 7.95 11.73 -7.89
C ASN A 26 8.74 12.67 -6.95
N PRO A 27 9.87 13.24 -7.38
CA PRO A 27 10.79 13.96 -6.50
C PRO A 27 10.23 15.28 -5.96
N LEU A 28 9.23 15.88 -6.63
CA LEU A 28 8.56 17.10 -6.18
C LEU A 28 7.40 16.79 -5.23
N PHE A 29 6.66 15.72 -5.52
CA PHE A 29 5.46 15.37 -4.76
C PHE A 29 5.76 14.54 -3.51
N ALA A 30 6.76 13.67 -3.55
CA ALA A 30 7.10 12.79 -2.42
C ALA A 30 7.49 13.56 -1.13
N PRO A 31 8.28 14.65 -1.17
CA PRO A 31 8.57 15.44 0.02
C PRO A 31 7.31 16.11 0.59
N LEU A 32 6.44 16.65 -0.27
CA LEU A 32 5.20 17.28 0.15
C LEU A 32 4.25 16.28 0.82
N TYR A 33 4.09 15.10 0.22
CA TYR A 33 3.27 14.02 0.78
C TYR A 33 3.80 13.54 2.14
N ARG A 34 5.12 13.39 2.27
CA ARG A 34 5.76 13.02 3.55
C ARG A 34 5.54 14.09 4.62
N LEU A 35 5.61 15.37 4.26
CA LEU A 35 5.33 16.48 5.18
C LEU A 35 3.85 16.47 5.62
N TYR A 36 2.93 16.23 4.67
CA TYR A 36 1.51 16.06 4.96
C TYR A 36 1.26 14.95 5.98
N LEU A 37 1.79 13.75 5.73
CA LEU A 37 1.58 12.59 6.61
C LEU A 37 2.24 12.78 7.98
N SER A 38 3.43 13.38 8.06
CA SER A 38 4.20 13.48 9.32
C SER A 38 3.78 14.65 10.21
N ARG A 39 3.24 15.74 9.65
CA ARG A 39 2.90 16.95 10.41
C ARG A 39 1.43 17.34 10.36
N PHE A 40 0.84 17.39 9.18
CA PHE A 40 -0.53 17.88 9.02
C PHE A 40 -1.55 16.85 9.49
N LEU A 41 -1.40 15.59 9.08
CA LEU A 41 -2.33 14.52 9.44
C LEU A 41 -2.41 14.29 10.96
N PRO A 42 -1.30 14.21 11.73
CA PRO A 42 -1.38 14.04 13.18
C PRO A 42 -1.93 15.29 13.90
N ALA A 43 -1.65 16.49 13.38
CA ALA A 43 -2.18 17.73 13.93
C ALA A 43 -3.70 17.84 13.76
N ILE A 44 -4.20 17.51 12.56
CA ILE A 44 -5.65 17.45 12.27
C ILE A 44 -6.30 16.37 13.13
N GLY A 45 -5.68 15.19 13.22
CA GLY A 45 -6.16 14.11 14.07
C GLY A 45 -6.32 14.56 15.53
N ARG A 46 -5.29 15.18 16.08
CA ARG A 46 -5.32 15.73 17.44
C ARG A 46 -6.43 16.76 17.63
N LEU A 47 -6.69 17.60 16.63
CA LEU A 47 -7.73 18.63 16.69
C LEU A 47 -9.15 18.06 16.64
N LEU A 48 -9.38 17.02 15.83
CA LEU A 48 -10.72 16.46 15.62
C LEU A 48 -11.13 15.42 16.65
N THR A 49 -10.23 14.51 17.03
CA THR A 49 -10.56 13.38 17.91
C THR A 49 -10.04 13.55 19.33
N GLY A 50 -9.20 14.56 19.59
CA GLY A 50 -8.46 14.71 20.85
C GLY A 50 -7.39 13.64 21.08
N ASP A 51 -7.40 12.56 20.28
CA ASP A 51 -6.48 11.43 20.37
C ASP A 51 -5.52 11.40 19.17
N PRO A 52 -4.24 11.77 19.39
CA PRO A 52 -3.24 11.76 18.33
C PRO A 52 -2.70 10.34 18.00
N ILE A 53 -3.13 9.28 18.69
CA ILE A 53 -2.59 7.91 18.52
C ILE A 53 -3.02 7.29 17.19
N THR A 54 -4.30 7.37 16.82
CA THR A 54 -4.84 6.70 15.62
C THR A 54 -4.21 7.19 14.32
N TYR A 55 -3.94 8.49 14.22
CA TYR A 55 -3.33 9.07 13.01
C TYR A 55 -1.82 8.85 12.94
N ARG A 56 -1.15 8.65 14.08
CA ARG A 56 0.23 8.15 14.10
C ARG A 56 0.30 6.73 13.60
N TYR A 57 -0.61 5.85 14.05
CA TYR A 57 -0.65 4.48 13.55
C TYR A 57 -0.81 4.43 12.02
N LEU A 58 -1.67 5.29 11.44
CA LEU A 58 -1.81 5.39 9.98
C LEU A 58 -0.51 5.86 9.30
N HIS A 59 0.15 6.89 9.83
CA HIS A 59 1.45 7.32 9.31
C HIS A 59 2.47 6.17 9.36
N ASP A 60 2.59 5.52 10.51
CA ASP A 60 3.59 4.49 10.77
C ASP A 60 3.33 3.24 9.93
N SER A 61 2.06 2.85 9.71
CA SER A 61 1.71 1.73 8.85
C SER A 61 2.07 1.98 7.38
N ILE A 62 1.79 3.18 6.85
CA ILE A 62 2.18 3.58 5.48
C ILE A 62 3.71 3.54 5.33
N MET A 63 4.44 4.02 6.34
CA MET A 63 5.90 4.09 6.34
C MET A 63 6.58 2.74 6.61
N ALA A 64 5.87 1.77 7.19
CA ALA A 64 6.36 0.40 7.39
C ALA A 64 5.98 -0.52 6.22
N PHE A 65 4.97 -0.18 5.42
CA PHE A 65 4.50 -1.01 4.33
C PHE A 65 5.57 -1.24 3.25
N PRO A 66 5.73 -2.46 2.70
CA PRO A 66 6.74 -2.74 1.68
C PRO A 66 6.59 -1.84 0.45
N SER A 67 7.70 -1.62 -0.26
CA SER A 67 7.69 -0.93 -1.53
C SER A 67 6.92 -1.73 -2.59
N LYS A 68 6.46 -1.03 -3.63
CA LYS A 68 5.75 -1.63 -4.76
C LYS A 68 6.47 -2.86 -5.35
N ASP A 69 7.79 -2.76 -5.49
CA ASP A 69 8.61 -3.81 -6.09
C ASP A 69 8.76 -5.01 -5.14
N GLU A 70 8.84 -4.77 -3.82
CA GLU A 70 8.83 -5.82 -2.81
C GLU A 70 7.48 -6.56 -2.74
N VAL A 71 6.35 -5.85 -2.83
CA VAL A 71 5.01 -6.48 -2.85
C VAL A 71 4.86 -7.38 -4.09
N LEU A 72 5.29 -6.90 -5.26
CA LEU A 72 5.27 -7.72 -6.49
C LEU A 72 6.16 -8.96 -6.35
N GLY A 73 7.36 -8.82 -5.78
CA GLY A 73 8.24 -9.95 -5.47
C GLY A 73 7.57 -10.97 -4.54
N GLN A 74 6.93 -10.51 -3.45
CA GLN A 74 6.19 -11.38 -2.53
C GLN A 74 5.01 -12.09 -3.21
N MET A 75 4.27 -11.41 -4.11
CA MET A 75 3.21 -12.05 -4.89
C MET A 75 3.77 -13.13 -5.82
N GLN A 76 4.91 -12.86 -6.46
CA GLN A 76 5.59 -13.83 -7.33
C GLN A 76 6.05 -15.07 -6.55
N GLU A 77 6.64 -14.88 -5.37
CA GLU A 77 7.09 -15.97 -4.48
C GLU A 77 5.94 -16.89 -4.06
N VAL A 78 4.73 -16.34 -3.88
CA VAL A 78 3.52 -17.11 -3.56
C VAL A 78 3.00 -17.94 -4.76
N GLY A 79 3.36 -17.56 -5.99
CA GLY A 79 2.97 -18.26 -7.22
C GLY A 79 1.95 -17.52 -8.09
N PHE A 80 1.65 -16.26 -7.80
CA PHE A 80 0.89 -15.43 -8.73
C PHE A 80 1.68 -15.16 -10.02
N TYR A 81 1.00 -15.07 -11.16
CA TYR A 81 1.58 -14.73 -12.46
C TYR A 81 0.87 -13.53 -13.09
N GLU A 82 1.37 -13.04 -14.23
CA GLU A 82 0.85 -11.84 -14.90
C GLU A 82 0.70 -10.65 -13.94
N LEU A 83 1.77 -10.43 -13.17
CA LEU A 83 1.82 -9.41 -12.14
C LEU A 83 1.87 -8.01 -12.73
N SER A 84 1.08 -7.10 -12.17
CA SER A 84 1.17 -5.68 -12.50
C SER A 84 0.86 -4.81 -11.28
N ALA A 85 1.39 -3.60 -11.30
CA ALA A 85 1.10 -2.59 -10.29
C ALA A 85 0.91 -1.23 -10.95
N ARG A 86 -0.15 -0.52 -10.57
CA ARG A 86 -0.50 0.80 -11.09
C ARG A 86 -0.56 1.83 -9.98
N ASP A 87 0.24 2.87 -10.11
CA ASP A 87 0.21 4.01 -9.20
C ASP A 87 -1.06 4.82 -9.42
N LEU A 88 -1.76 5.14 -8.34
CA LEU A 88 -2.92 6.03 -8.29
C LEU A 88 -2.56 7.29 -7.52
N THR A 89 -3.09 8.43 -7.97
CA THR A 89 -2.84 9.73 -7.33
C THR A 89 -1.35 9.99 -7.10
N LEU A 90 -0.55 9.88 -8.16
CA LEU A 90 0.91 10.07 -8.13
C LEU A 90 1.66 9.11 -7.19
N GLY A 91 1.08 7.94 -6.89
CA GLY A 91 1.69 6.90 -6.06
C GLY A 91 1.32 6.99 -4.58
N VAL A 92 0.28 7.75 -4.21
CA VAL A 92 -0.32 7.71 -2.87
C VAL A 92 -0.92 6.34 -2.60
N CYS A 93 -1.59 5.76 -3.60
CA CYS A 93 -2.06 4.37 -3.55
C CYS A 93 -1.50 3.60 -4.75
N VAL A 94 -1.42 2.29 -4.61
CA VAL A 94 -1.02 1.37 -5.68
C VAL A 94 -2.06 0.27 -5.77
N LEU A 95 -2.48 -0.01 -7.00
CA LEU A 95 -3.32 -1.16 -7.33
C LEU A 95 -2.41 -2.29 -7.82
N TYR A 96 -2.30 -3.37 -7.06
CA TYR A 96 -1.56 -4.57 -7.43
C TYR A 96 -2.52 -5.62 -7.98
N GLU A 97 -2.11 -6.30 -9.03
CA GLU A 97 -2.90 -7.32 -9.71
C GLU A 97 -2.03 -8.54 -10.01
N GLY A 98 -2.62 -9.74 -9.87
CA GLY A 98 -1.95 -11.00 -10.18
C GLY A 98 -2.95 -12.14 -10.34
N TRP A 99 -2.60 -13.12 -11.15
CA TRP A 99 -3.47 -14.25 -11.47
C TRP A 99 -2.98 -15.53 -10.81
N LYS A 100 -3.92 -16.41 -10.43
CA LYS A 100 -3.65 -17.78 -10.02
C LYS A 100 -3.74 -18.69 -11.25
N PRO A 101 -2.73 -19.53 -11.53
CA PRO A 101 -2.76 -20.46 -12.65
C PRO A 101 -4.00 -21.36 -12.64
#